data_AF-A0A2H1JJ51-F1
#
_entry.id   AF-A0A2H1JJ51-F1
#
_cell.length_a   1.000
_cell.length_b   1.000
_cell.length_c   1.000
_cell.angle_alpha   90.00
_cell.angle_beta   90.00
_cell.angle_gamma   90.00
#
_symmetry.space_group_name_H-M   'P 1'
#
loop_
_entity.id
_entity.type
_entity.pdbx_description
1 polymer ?
#
loop_
_entity_poly.entity_id
_entity_poly.type
_entity_poly.pdbx_seq_one_letter_code
_entity_poly.pdbx_strand_id
1 'polypeptide(L)'
;MTFAATVIRVFIASPSDTAESRDAVERTLTRWNARRAETSGQILLPVRYESHAVPTYETETADGQAVINKQLVEKADIVIGLFESTLGSATPRSISGTVEEIEEARKAGIKVHVYFSAAPVPQDRLEEAAVVNEFKKTFRGLYGTYDDHGELSEHITRAIDSDVAEFDSNTPPPTQKGRANPIVQHINEPFTKYDSKHRPKTQNKHSIRIENKGTEDAEDLKIEFIPFEPGDSIDGVFWHVLPTESKTLYAGDSMDVRYDLAMGSPRKLKYKLSWTEGDESYTRENFVDLV
;
A
#
# COMPACT_ATOMS: atom_id res chain seq x y z
N MET A 1 7.29 21.51 22.43
CA MET A 1 5.94 20.96 22.63
C MET A 1 5.68 19.97 21.51
N THR A 2 4.78 19.00 21.69
CA THR A 2 4.40 18.06 20.63
C THR A 2 3.26 18.65 19.79
N PHE A 3 3.25 18.38 18.47
CA PHE A 3 2.18 18.80 17.56
C PHE A 3 1.73 17.62 16.70
N ALA A 4 0.47 17.66 16.23
CA ALA A 4 -0.05 16.70 15.26
C ALA A 4 0.34 17.16 13.84
N ALA A 5 0.71 16.22 12.97
CA ALA A 5 1.09 16.53 11.60
C ALA A 5 0.66 15.45 10.61
N THR A 6 0.31 15.87 9.40
CA THR A 6 0.13 14.98 8.24
C THR A 6 1.51 14.63 7.68
N VAL A 7 1.77 13.35 7.47
CA VAL A 7 3.06 12.88 6.91
C VAL A 7 2.91 12.67 5.42
N ILE A 8 3.74 13.37 4.63
CA ILE A 8 3.84 13.26 3.18
C ILE A 8 5.08 12.43 2.86
N ARG A 9 4.89 11.29 2.19
CA ARG A 9 5.95 10.34 1.85
C ARG A 9 6.60 10.76 0.53
N VAL A 10 7.87 11.16 0.61
CA VAL A 10 8.65 11.61 -0.55
C VAL A 10 9.63 10.52 -0.94
N PHE A 11 9.32 9.76 -1.98
CA PHE A 11 10.21 8.71 -2.49
C PHE A 11 11.27 9.30 -3.42
N ILE A 12 12.54 8.99 -3.14
CA ILE A 12 13.68 9.45 -3.93
C ILE A 12 14.11 8.30 -4.85
N ALA A 13 13.63 8.34 -6.08
CA ALA A 13 13.91 7.37 -7.13
C ALA A 13 15.21 7.77 -7.85
N SER A 14 16.24 6.93 -7.76
CA SER A 14 17.54 7.30 -8.35
C SER A 14 18.47 6.11 -8.53
N PRO A 15 19.34 6.13 -9.55
CA PRO A 15 20.38 5.12 -9.73
C PRO A 15 21.45 5.14 -8.63
N SER A 16 22.29 4.11 -8.61
CA SER A 16 23.30 3.90 -7.56
C SER A 16 24.40 4.96 -7.51
N ASP A 17 24.67 5.69 -8.60
CA ASP A 17 25.71 6.72 -8.67
C ASP A 17 25.32 8.06 -8.03
N THR A 18 24.05 8.25 -7.69
CA THR A 18 23.49 9.54 -7.23
C THR A 18 23.57 9.77 -5.71
N ALA A 19 24.50 9.12 -5.00
CA ALA A 19 24.50 9.08 -3.53
C ALA A 19 24.54 10.48 -2.90
N GLU A 20 25.41 11.36 -3.39
CA GLU A 20 25.54 12.72 -2.85
C GLU A 20 24.32 13.61 -3.16
N SER A 21 23.78 13.48 -4.38
CA SER A 21 22.56 14.17 -4.81
C SER A 21 21.35 13.75 -3.96
N ARG A 22 21.18 12.44 -3.72
CA ARG A 22 20.14 11.91 -2.81
C ARG A 22 20.28 12.46 -1.41
N ASP A 23 21.50 12.50 -0.87
CA ASP A 23 21.76 13.08 0.44
C ASP A 23 21.44 14.57 0.49
N ALA A 24 21.67 15.30 -0.61
CA ALA A 24 21.28 16.70 -0.71
C ALA A 24 19.75 16.87 -0.67
N VAL A 25 19.00 16.01 -1.37
CA VAL A 25 17.53 15.98 -1.32
C VAL A 25 17.04 15.69 0.10
N GLU A 26 17.52 14.64 0.76
CA GLU A 26 17.10 14.31 2.12
C GLU A 26 17.40 15.43 3.13
N ARG A 27 18.60 16.03 3.05
CA ARG A 27 18.94 17.20 3.88
C ARG A 27 18.02 18.38 3.63
N THR A 28 17.60 18.58 2.38
CA THR A 28 16.67 19.64 2.00
C THR A 28 15.29 19.40 2.60
N LEU A 29 14.74 18.19 2.49
CA LEU A 29 13.46 17.81 3.08
C LEU A 29 13.49 17.93 4.61
N THR A 30 14.58 17.50 5.24
CA THR A 30 14.79 17.63 6.70
C THR A 30 14.85 19.09 7.12
N ARG A 31 15.56 19.94 6.36
CA ARG A 31 15.63 21.39 6.62
C ARG A 31 14.29 22.07 6.44
N TRP A 32 13.51 21.63 5.47
CA TRP A 32 12.14 22.10 5.27
C TRP A 32 11.27 21.78 6.49
N ASN A 33 11.31 20.53 6.98
CA ASN A 33 10.58 20.13 8.18
C ASN A 33 10.94 20.99 9.39
N ALA A 34 12.24 21.23 9.63
CA ALA A 34 12.71 22.05 10.74
C ALA A 34 12.21 23.51 10.69
N ARG A 35 11.84 24.01 9.50
CA ARG A 35 11.36 25.39 9.30
C ARG A 35 9.85 25.51 9.28
N ARG A 36 9.15 24.52 8.71
CA ARG A 36 7.72 24.64 8.39
C ARG A 36 6.83 23.64 9.10
N ALA A 37 7.35 22.52 9.64
CA ALA A 37 6.49 21.43 10.06
C ALA A 37 5.45 21.82 11.12
N GLU A 38 5.83 22.62 12.11
CA GLU A 38 4.91 23.07 13.16
C GLU A 38 3.89 24.08 12.64
N THR A 39 4.27 24.95 11.70
CA THR A 39 3.38 26.00 11.16
C THR A 39 2.47 25.51 10.05
N SER A 40 2.93 24.55 9.24
CA SER A 40 2.11 23.90 8.20
C SER A 40 1.31 22.71 8.74
N GLY A 41 1.70 22.13 9.89
CA GLY A 41 1.10 20.88 10.36
C GLY A 41 1.42 19.70 9.43
N GLN A 42 2.54 19.75 8.72
CA GLN A 42 2.95 18.70 7.77
C GLN A 42 4.40 18.29 7.97
N ILE A 43 4.73 17.03 7.73
CA ILE A 43 6.10 16.52 7.73
C ILE A 43 6.38 15.75 6.44
N LEU A 44 7.51 16.07 5.81
CA LEU A 44 8.05 15.33 4.68
C LEU A 44 8.88 14.15 5.18
N LEU A 45 8.47 12.93 4.88
CA LEU A 45 9.22 11.71 5.19
C LEU A 45 10.02 11.29 3.95
N PRO A 46 11.36 11.47 3.95
CA PRO A 46 12.21 10.97 2.88
C PRO A 46 12.22 9.43 2.89
N VAL A 47 11.88 8.82 1.76
CA VAL A 47 11.86 7.37 1.56
C VAL A 47 12.91 7.01 0.51
N ARG A 48 13.79 6.06 0.85
CA ARG A 48 14.83 5.51 -0.02
C ARG A 48 14.74 3.99 -0.05
N TYR A 49 15.14 3.37 -1.15
CA TYR A 49 15.10 1.91 -1.26
C TYR A 49 16.02 1.22 -0.24
N GLU A 50 17.23 1.75 0.02
CA GLU A 50 18.20 1.08 0.90
C GLU A 50 17.73 0.97 2.35
N SER A 51 16.96 1.94 2.82
CA SER A 51 16.53 2.03 4.21
C SER A 51 15.08 1.62 4.43
N HIS A 52 14.25 1.63 3.38
CA HIS A 52 12.80 1.39 3.50
C HIS A 52 12.30 0.18 2.71
N ALA A 53 13.09 -0.39 1.80
CA ALA A 53 12.74 -1.66 1.18
C ALA A 53 13.08 -2.82 2.14
N VAL A 54 12.12 -3.71 2.36
CA VAL A 54 12.33 -4.95 3.11
C VAL A 54 12.67 -6.05 2.11
N PRO A 55 13.87 -6.67 2.17
CA PRO A 55 14.22 -7.79 1.32
C PRO A 55 13.19 -8.92 1.50
N THR A 56 12.41 -9.17 0.47
CA THR A 56 11.31 -10.13 0.49
C THR A 56 11.48 -11.11 -0.64
N TYR A 57 11.37 -12.39 -0.34
CA TYR A 57 11.37 -13.45 -1.36
C TYR A 57 9.92 -13.65 -1.83
N GLU A 58 9.55 -13.03 -2.95
CA GLU A 58 8.23 -13.18 -3.55
C GLU A 58 8.32 -14.21 -4.70
N THR A 59 7.53 -15.29 -4.62
CA THR A 59 7.59 -16.40 -5.59
C THR A 59 6.79 -16.16 -6.87
N GLU A 60 5.93 -15.14 -6.88
CA GLU A 60 5.05 -14.83 -8.01
C GLU A 60 5.65 -13.80 -8.98
N THR A 61 6.56 -12.94 -8.52
CA THR A 61 7.24 -11.95 -9.34
C THR A 61 8.75 -12.21 -9.34
N ALA A 62 9.31 -12.54 -10.50
CA ALA A 62 10.72 -12.88 -10.67
C ALA A 62 11.68 -11.68 -10.62
N ASP A 63 11.20 -10.46 -10.33
CA ASP A 63 11.96 -9.22 -10.46
C ASP A 63 11.90 -8.38 -9.18
N GLY A 64 13.07 -8.05 -8.64
CA GLY A 64 13.21 -7.24 -7.43
C GLY A 64 12.63 -5.83 -7.58
N GLN A 65 12.58 -5.28 -8.80
CA GLN A 65 11.99 -3.95 -9.03
C GLN A 65 10.49 -3.93 -8.71
N ALA A 66 9.76 -5.01 -9.02
CA ALA A 66 8.31 -5.10 -8.73
C ALA A 66 8.04 -5.04 -7.22
N VAL A 67 8.91 -5.66 -6.42
CA VAL A 67 8.83 -5.62 -4.95
C VAL A 67 9.07 -4.20 -4.44
N ILE A 68 10.07 -3.49 -4.98
CA ILE A 68 10.39 -2.10 -4.62
C ILE A 68 9.21 -1.19 -4.94
N ASN A 69 8.63 -1.32 -6.14
CA ASN A 69 7.50 -0.50 -6.57
C ASN A 69 6.29 -0.65 -5.63
N LYS A 70 5.91 -1.89 -5.32
CA LYS A 70 4.81 -2.21 -4.39
C LYS A 70 5.07 -1.72 -2.97
N GLN A 71 6.32 -1.76 -2.51
CA GLN A 71 6.66 -1.34 -1.15
C GLN A 71 6.79 0.17 -1.00
N LEU A 72 7.31 0.87 -2.03
CA LEU A 72 7.74 2.26 -1.92
C LEU A 72 6.94 3.21 -2.82
N VAL A 73 6.84 2.91 -4.13
CA VAL A 73 6.19 3.79 -5.11
C VAL A 73 4.69 3.89 -4.84
N GLU A 74 4.01 2.76 -4.63
CA GLU A 74 2.55 2.75 -4.35
C GLU A 74 2.16 3.49 -3.07
N LYS A 75 3.12 3.70 -2.16
CA LYS A 75 2.91 4.39 -0.88
C LYS A 75 3.48 5.81 -0.88
N ALA A 76 3.95 6.33 -2.02
CA ALA A 76 4.51 7.67 -2.10
C ALA A 76 3.43 8.70 -2.42
N ASP A 77 3.53 9.88 -1.82
CA ASP A 77 2.71 11.05 -2.16
C ASP A 77 3.42 11.92 -3.20
N ILE A 78 4.76 11.91 -3.18
CA ILE A 78 5.65 12.60 -4.11
C ILE A 78 6.79 11.66 -4.49
N VAL A 79 7.15 11.61 -5.77
CA VAL A 79 8.36 10.94 -6.28
C VAL A 79 9.33 11.96 -6.87
N ILE A 80 10.58 11.91 -6.42
CA ILE A 80 11.69 12.70 -6.96
C ILE A 80 12.61 11.75 -7.73
N GLY A 81 12.62 11.88 -9.05
CA GLY A 81 13.52 11.17 -9.95
C GLY A 81 14.84 11.93 -10.14
N LEU A 82 15.98 11.31 -9.81
CA LEU A 82 17.31 11.90 -10.01
C LEU A 82 18.12 11.07 -11.01
N PHE A 83 18.70 11.74 -12.00
CA PHE A 83 19.62 11.13 -12.96
C PHE A 83 20.92 11.92 -13.03
N GLU A 84 22.05 11.22 -12.84
CA GLU A 84 23.39 11.78 -13.04
C GLU A 84 23.99 11.27 -14.35
N SER A 85 25.02 10.42 -14.27
CA SER A 85 25.74 9.90 -15.43
C SER A 85 25.13 8.62 -15.98
N THR A 86 24.27 7.95 -15.21
CA THR A 86 23.64 6.68 -15.59
C THR A 86 22.12 6.74 -15.44
N LEU A 87 21.39 5.93 -16.22
CA LEU A 87 19.95 5.71 -16.03
C LEU A 87 19.66 4.62 -15.00
N GLY A 88 20.67 3.83 -14.64
CA GLY A 88 20.53 2.61 -13.84
C GLY A 88 20.36 1.36 -14.70
N SER A 89 20.14 0.23 -14.04
CA SER A 89 20.01 -1.07 -14.72
C SER A 89 18.64 -1.22 -15.38
N ALA A 90 18.64 -1.75 -16.61
CA ALA A 90 17.42 -2.10 -17.33
C ALA A 90 16.63 -3.17 -16.58
N THR A 91 15.31 -3.09 -16.67
CA THR A 91 14.37 -4.06 -16.10
C THR A 91 13.65 -4.78 -17.25
N PRO A 92 12.94 -5.88 -16.99
CA PRO A 92 12.13 -6.55 -18.01
C PRO A 92 11.05 -5.65 -18.64
N ARG A 93 10.70 -4.53 -17.98
CA ARG A 93 9.57 -3.65 -18.33
C ARG A 93 10.01 -2.24 -18.74
N SER A 94 11.25 -1.83 -18.48
CA SER A 94 11.71 -0.46 -18.71
C SER A 94 13.21 -0.39 -19.03
N ILE A 95 13.61 0.72 -19.66
CA ILE A 95 15.02 1.02 -19.97
C ILE A 95 15.87 1.19 -18.71
N SER A 96 15.25 1.53 -17.57
CA SER A 96 15.86 1.41 -16.24
C SER A 96 14.83 1.27 -15.13
N GLY A 97 15.26 0.76 -13.97
CA GLY A 97 14.44 0.66 -12.76
C GLY A 97 13.90 2.02 -12.31
N THR A 98 14.73 3.07 -12.28
CA THR A 98 14.28 4.42 -11.91
C THR A 98 13.25 4.98 -12.90
N VAL A 99 13.38 4.68 -14.20
CA VAL A 99 12.37 5.08 -15.20
C VAL A 99 11.07 4.30 -15.01
N GLU A 100 11.14 3.02 -14.63
CA GLU A 100 9.95 2.22 -14.28
C GLU A 100 9.22 2.83 -13.08
N GLU A 101 9.93 3.17 -12.01
CA GLU A 101 9.39 3.81 -10.81
C GLU A 101 8.66 5.13 -11.13
N ILE A 102 9.28 5.97 -11.96
CA ILE A 102 8.72 7.25 -12.41
C ILE A 102 7.43 7.05 -13.23
N GLU A 103 7.42 6.10 -14.16
CA GLU A 103 6.24 5.83 -14.99
C GLU A 103 5.09 5.21 -14.19
N GLU A 104 5.39 4.36 -13.22
CA GLU A 104 4.38 3.81 -12.31
C GLU A 104 3.79 4.88 -11.41
N ALA A 105 4.61 5.73 -10.82
CA ALA A 105 4.15 6.88 -10.03
C ALA A 105 3.23 7.79 -10.85
N ARG A 106 3.64 8.12 -12.09
CA ARG A 106 2.83 8.93 -13.00
C ARG A 106 1.49 8.27 -13.34
N LYS A 107 1.46 6.95 -13.55
CA LYS A 107 0.22 6.20 -13.81
C LYS A 107 -0.70 6.17 -12.59
N ALA A 108 -0.15 6.15 -11.39
CA ALA A 108 -0.90 6.20 -10.13
C ALA A 108 -1.41 7.62 -9.79
N GLY A 109 -1.08 8.63 -10.59
CA GLY A 109 -1.46 10.03 -10.31
C GLY A 109 -0.64 10.67 -9.18
N ILE A 110 0.47 10.05 -8.78
CA ILE A 110 1.39 10.58 -7.79
C ILE A 110 2.15 11.76 -8.41
N LYS A 111 2.47 12.77 -7.59
CA LYS A 111 3.26 13.93 -8.04
C LYS A 111 4.69 13.48 -8.33
N VAL A 112 5.21 13.82 -9.51
CA VAL A 112 6.54 13.40 -9.96
C VAL A 112 7.37 14.60 -10.38
N HIS A 113 8.57 14.74 -9.81
CA HIS A 113 9.57 15.73 -10.20
C HIS A 113 10.83 15.02 -10.68
N VAL A 114 11.29 15.33 -11.88
CA VAL A 114 12.48 14.69 -12.47
C VAL A 114 13.58 15.72 -12.68
N TYR A 115 14.78 15.40 -12.22
CA TYR A 115 15.96 16.24 -12.32
C TYR A 115 17.13 15.49 -12.95
N PHE A 116 17.79 16.17 -13.88
CA PHE A 116 18.99 15.68 -14.53
C PHE A 116 20.20 16.53 -14.17
N SER A 117 21.30 15.88 -13.80
CA SER A 117 22.57 16.58 -13.63
C SER A 117 23.06 17.17 -14.95
N ALA A 118 23.59 18.38 -14.88
CA ALA A 118 24.36 19.08 -15.90
C ALA A 118 25.85 19.20 -15.52
N ALA A 119 26.25 18.63 -14.38
CA ALA A 119 27.62 18.61 -13.93
C ALA A 119 28.55 17.88 -14.93
N PRO A 120 29.85 18.23 -14.97
CA PRO A 120 30.81 17.56 -15.84
C PRO A 120 30.85 16.05 -15.62
N VAL A 121 30.66 15.28 -16.70
CA VAL A 121 30.68 13.82 -16.66
C VAL A 121 32.12 13.31 -16.77
N PRO A 122 32.56 12.37 -15.91
CA PRO A 122 33.85 11.68 -16.04
C PRO A 122 34.03 11.03 -17.42
N GLN A 123 35.26 11.04 -17.94
CA GLN A 123 35.54 10.55 -19.30
C GLN A 123 35.20 9.07 -19.49
N ASP A 124 35.30 8.27 -18.44
CA ASP A 124 34.96 6.84 -18.41
C ASP A 124 33.45 6.56 -18.37
N ARG A 125 32.60 7.58 -18.17
CA ARG A 125 31.14 7.46 -18.14
C ARG A 125 30.41 8.12 -19.31
N LEU A 126 31.14 8.55 -20.33
CA LEU A 126 30.56 9.26 -21.49
C LEU A 126 29.52 8.41 -22.24
N GLU A 127 29.71 7.09 -22.32
CA GLU A 127 28.75 6.19 -22.97
C GLU A 127 27.43 6.11 -22.19
N GLU A 128 27.49 5.96 -20.86
CA GLU A 128 26.30 5.96 -20.01
C GLU A 128 25.57 7.31 -20.06
N ALA A 129 26.32 8.41 -20.01
CA ALA A 129 25.75 9.75 -20.11
C ALA A 129 25.12 10.02 -21.48
N ALA A 130 25.61 9.40 -22.56
CA ALA A 130 24.96 9.46 -23.86
C ALA A 130 23.57 8.82 -23.82
N VAL A 131 23.41 7.69 -23.13
CA VAL A 131 22.10 7.04 -22.92
C VAL A 131 21.16 7.94 -22.12
N VAL A 132 21.65 8.58 -21.05
CA VAL A 132 20.87 9.56 -20.29
C VAL A 132 20.44 10.72 -21.20
N ASN A 133 21.33 11.24 -22.05
CA ASN A 133 21.02 12.33 -22.97
C ASN A 133 19.99 11.95 -24.04
N GLU A 134 20.01 10.71 -24.55
CA GLU A 134 18.96 10.22 -25.45
C GLU A 134 17.62 10.08 -24.72
N PHE A 135 17.63 9.63 -23.47
CA PHE A 135 16.42 9.60 -22.65
C PHE A 135 15.88 11.02 -22.39
N LYS A 136 16.73 12.00 -22.07
CA LYS A 136 16.31 13.42 -21.92
C LYS A 136 15.56 13.93 -23.16
N LYS A 137 15.99 13.54 -24.37
CA LYS A 137 15.32 13.95 -25.63
C LYS A 137 13.94 13.32 -25.82
N THR A 138 13.72 12.14 -25.25
CA THR A 138 12.46 11.40 -25.37
C THR A 138 11.53 11.59 -24.17
N PHE A 139 12.00 12.29 -23.12
CA PHE A 139 11.25 12.57 -21.91
C PHE A 139 9.99 13.40 -22.20
N ARG A 140 8.85 12.89 -21.76
CA ARG A 140 7.54 13.54 -21.95
C ARG A 140 7.15 14.27 -20.68
N GLY A 141 7.45 15.57 -20.62
CA GLY A 141 7.12 16.42 -19.49
C GLY A 141 8.15 17.51 -19.27
N LEU A 142 7.94 18.31 -18.22
CA LEU A 142 8.96 19.25 -17.76
C LEU A 142 9.92 18.51 -16.82
N TYR A 143 11.21 18.69 -17.03
CA TYR A 143 12.26 18.24 -16.11
C TYR A 143 13.09 19.45 -15.68
N GLY A 144 13.72 19.34 -14.51
CA GLY A 144 14.74 20.29 -14.05
C GLY A 144 16.14 19.83 -14.40
N THR A 145 17.07 20.76 -14.46
CA THR A 145 18.51 20.48 -14.50
C THR A 145 19.21 21.14 -13.33
N TYR A 146 20.33 20.59 -12.89
CA TYR A 146 21.15 21.20 -11.85
C TYR A 146 22.64 20.99 -12.12
N ASP A 147 23.45 22.01 -11.87
CA ASP A 147 24.91 21.95 -11.99
C ASP A 147 25.57 21.47 -10.69
N ASP A 148 24.94 21.74 -9.53
CA ASP A 148 25.44 21.35 -8.22
C ASP A 148 24.32 21.05 -7.20
N HIS A 149 24.71 20.53 -6.03
CA HIS A 149 23.78 20.16 -4.96
C HIS A 149 23.04 21.35 -4.33
N GLY A 150 23.62 22.55 -4.37
CA GLY A 150 22.99 23.78 -3.91
C GLY A 150 21.81 24.14 -4.81
N GLU A 151 22.02 24.14 -6.12
CA GLU A 151 20.97 24.36 -7.11
C GLU A 151 19.89 23.28 -7.03
N LEU A 152 20.28 22.00 -6.92
CA LEU A 152 19.33 20.90 -6.69
C LEU A 152 18.46 21.16 -5.45
N SER A 153 19.05 21.60 -4.34
CA SER A 153 18.32 21.89 -3.10
C SER A 153 17.30 23.02 -3.29
N GLU A 154 17.62 24.05 -4.06
CA GLU A 154 16.68 25.14 -4.39
C GLU A 154 15.52 24.65 -5.25
N HIS A 155 15.80 23.83 -6.26
CA HIS A 155 14.78 23.22 -7.11
C HIS A 155 13.83 22.32 -6.32
N ILE A 156 14.37 21.45 -5.45
CA ILE A 156 13.57 20.60 -4.56
C ILE A 156 12.70 21.45 -3.65
N THR A 157 13.28 22.48 -3.01
CA THR A 157 12.51 23.36 -2.10
C THR A 157 11.33 24.00 -2.82
N ARG A 158 11.54 24.49 -4.05
CA ARG A 158 10.48 25.11 -4.85
C ARG A 158 9.38 24.11 -5.24
N ALA A 159 9.76 22.91 -5.66
CA ALA A 159 8.80 21.86 -6.04
C ALA A 159 7.93 21.44 -4.83
N ILE A 160 8.58 21.16 -3.70
CA ILE A 160 7.92 20.81 -2.44
C ILE A 160 7.01 21.93 -1.96
N ASP A 161 7.46 23.19 -2.03
CA ASP A 161 6.63 24.33 -1.62
C ASP A 161 5.36 24.46 -2.45
N SER A 162 5.42 24.13 -3.75
CA SER A 162 4.25 24.08 -4.63
C SER A 162 3.32 22.93 -4.26
N ASP A 163 3.87 21.73 -4.03
CA ASP A 163 3.08 20.53 -3.77
C ASP A 163 2.39 20.57 -2.42
N VAL A 164 3.11 20.97 -1.36
CA VAL A 164 2.59 21.06 0.01
C VAL A 164 1.34 21.93 0.08
N ALA A 165 1.29 23.02 -0.68
CA ALA A 165 0.11 23.89 -0.74
C ALA A 165 -1.14 23.17 -1.28
N GLU A 166 -0.97 22.19 -2.17
CA GLU A 166 -2.08 21.38 -2.69
C GLU A 166 -2.55 20.33 -1.67
N PHE A 167 -1.64 19.85 -0.82
CA PHE A 167 -1.99 19.00 0.32
C PHE A 167 -2.66 19.78 1.47
N ASP A 168 -2.47 21.11 1.53
CA ASP A 168 -3.14 22.01 2.48
C ASP A 168 -4.60 22.31 2.08
N SER A 169 -4.90 22.36 0.77
CA SER A 169 -6.24 22.67 0.26
C SER A 169 -7.08 21.41 0.02
N ASN A 170 -7.71 20.92 1.08
CA ASN A 170 -8.93 20.10 1.03
C ASN A 170 -8.95 18.96 -0.01
N THR A 171 -7.86 18.21 -0.09
CA THR A 171 -7.82 16.96 -0.85
C THR A 171 -7.19 15.93 0.10
N PRO A 172 -7.92 14.89 0.54
CA PRO A 172 -7.26 13.67 0.99
C PRO A 172 -6.23 13.30 -0.09
N PRO A 173 -5.12 12.60 0.23
CA PRO A 173 -4.20 12.10 -0.79
C PRO A 173 -5.00 11.42 -1.93
N PRO A 174 -4.44 11.19 -3.13
CA PRO A 174 -5.02 10.17 -4.00
C PRO A 174 -4.97 8.86 -3.20
N THR A 175 -6.00 8.62 -2.40
CA THR A 175 -6.38 7.30 -1.95
C THR A 175 -6.45 6.55 -3.25
N GLN A 176 -5.52 5.62 -3.47
CA GLN A 176 -5.92 4.36 -4.10
C GLN A 176 -7.33 4.14 -3.58
N LYS A 177 -8.35 4.25 -4.44
CA LYS A 177 -9.77 4.13 -4.02
C LYS A 177 -9.75 3.05 -2.98
N GLY A 178 -9.96 3.42 -1.73
CA GLY A 178 -9.82 2.43 -0.69
C GLY A 178 -10.78 1.32 -1.08
N ARG A 179 -10.44 0.08 -0.76
CA ARG A 179 -11.38 -1.02 -1.02
C ARG A 179 -11.80 -1.58 0.30
N ALA A 180 -13.05 -1.98 0.37
CA ALA A 180 -13.46 -2.87 1.42
C ALA A 180 -12.78 -4.23 1.16
N ASN A 181 -12.29 -4.84 2.23
CA ASN A 181 -11.69 -6.17 2.15
C ASN A 181 -12.27 -7.07 3.24
N PRO A 182 -13.56 -7.42 3.13
CA PRO A 182 -14.20 -8.35 4.04
C PRO A 182 -13.57 -9.74 3.87
N ILE A 183 -12.94 -10.23 4.93
CA ILE A 183 -12.36 -11.57 5.00
C ILE A 183 -13.14 -12.42 6.00
N VAL A 184 -13.33 -13.70 5.67
CA VAL A 184 -14.03 -14.66 6.52
C VAL A 184 -13.01 -15.58 7.17
N GLN A 185 -13.09 -15.74 8.49
CA GLN A 185 -12.20 -16.57 9.27
C GLN A 185 -12.96 -17.40 10.30
N HIS A 186 -12.46 -18.59 10.58
CA HIS A 186 -12.91 -19.39 11.70
C HIS A 186 -12.25 -18.94 12.99
N ILE A 187 -13.06 -18.72 14.02
CA ILE A 187 -12.61 -18.41 15.36
C ILE A 187 -13.04 -19.53 16.30
N ASN A 188 -12.07 -20.07 17.03
CA ASN A 188 -12.26 -21.06 18.06
C ASN A 188 -11.80 -20.50 19.41
N GLU A 189 -12.76 -20.11 20.25
CA GLU A 189 -12.51 -19.51 21.56
C GLU A 189 -12.77 -20.51 22.69
N PRO A 190 -11.75 -20.87 23.49
CA PRO A 190 -11.97 -21.71 24.66
C PRO A 190 -12.71 -20.93 25.76
N PHE A 191 -13.68 -21.57 26.40
CA PHE A 191 -14.36 -21.05 27.58
C PHE A 191 -14.53 -22.13 28.64
N THR A 192 -14.61 -21.72 29.90
CA THR A 192 -14.86 -22.63 31.01
C THR A 192 -16.35 -22.72 31.28
N LYS A 193 -16.88 -23.94 31.25
CA LYS A 193 -18.22 -24.29 31.72
C LYS A 193 -18.10 -25.13 32.99
N TYR A 194 -18.97 -24.92 33.96
CA TYR A 194 -19.02 -25.74 35.16
C TYR A 194 -20.01 -26.89 34.98
N ASP A 195 -19.63 -28.11 35.39
CA ASP A 195 -20.55 -29.24 35.41
C ASP A 195 -21.54 -29.18 36.60
N SER A 196 -22.49 -30.11 36.66
CA SER A 196 -23.46 -30.19 37.77
C SER A 196 -22.82 -30.42 39.15
N LYS A 197 -21.52 -30.72 39.20
CA LYS A 197 -20.70 -30.89 40.41
C LYS A 197 -19.71 -29.72 40.61
N HIS A 198 -19.92 -28.59 39.92
CA HIS A 198 -19.09 -27.37 39.97
C HIS A 198 -17.62 -27.58 39.57
N ARG A 199 -17.32 -28.62 38.77
CA ARG A 199 -15.97 -28.82 38.24
C ARG A 199 -15.80 -28.05 36.93
N PRO A 200 -14.68 -27.34 36.71
CA PRO A 200 -14.44 -26.63 35.46
C PRO A 200 -14.21 -27.63 34.32
N LYS A 201 -14.88 -27.39 33.19
CA LYS A 201 -14.72 -28.13 31.94
C LYS A 201 -14.47 -27.13 30.82
N THR A 202 -13.35 -27.29 30.11
CA THR A 202 -13.05 -26.51 28.91
C THR A 202 -13.97 -26.93 27.78
N GLN A 203 -14.60 -25.95 27.14
CA GLN A 203 -15.37 -26.11 25.93
C GLN A 203 -14.93 -25.04 24.93
N ASN A 204 -15.20 -25.27 23.65
CA ASN A 204 -14.87 -24.36 22.58
C ASN A 204 -16.14 -23.67 22.07
N LYS A 205 -16.05 -22.38 21.79
CA LYS A 205 -17.05 -21.62 21.04
C LYS A 205 -16.55 -21.45 19.63
N HIS A 206 -17.37 -21.83 18.66
CA HIS A 206 -17.07 -21.66 17.26
C HIS A 206 -17.82 -20.44 16.72
N SER A 207 -17.09 -19.58 16.02
CA SER A 207 -17.65 -18.42 15.34
C SER A 207 -17.02 -18.27 13.96
N ILE A 208 -17.78 -17.75 13.02
CA ILE A 208 -17.24 -17.19 11.80
C ILE A 208 -17.08 -15.69 12.00
N ARG A 209 -15.84 -15.20 11.97
CA ARG A 209 -15.53 -13.77 11.98
C ARG A 209 -15.47 -13.26 10.56
N ILE A 210 -16.20 -12.20 10.29
CA ILE A 210 -16.10 -11.43 9.06
C ILE A 210 -15.48 -10.10 9.44
N GLU A 211 -14.24 -9.88 9.04
CA GLU A 211 -13.44 -8.70 9.38
C GLU A 211 -13.17 -7.90 8.10
N ASN A 212 -13.45 -6.60 8.11
CA ASN A 212 -13.08 -5.74 7.00
C ASN A 212 -11.66 -5.22 7.21
N LYS A 213 -10.68 -5.86 6.56
CA LYS A 213 -9.27 -5.40 6.56
C LYS A 213 -8.99 -4.33 5.51
N GLY A 214 -10.04 -3.80 4.90
CA GLY A 214 -9.98 -2.74 3.91
C GLY A 214 -9.85 -1.37 4.54
N THR A 215 -9.76 -0.37 3.67
CA THR A 215 -9.72 1.05 4.06
C THR A 215 -11.04 1.78 3.78
N GLU A 216 -12.00 1.12 3.13
CA GLU A 216 -13.38 1.60 2.96
C GLU A 216 -14.39 0.64 3.61
N ASP A 217 -15.60 1.14 3.79
CA ASP A 217 -16.73 0.40 4.32
C ASP A 217 -17.27 -0.60 3.28
N ALA A 218 -17.59 -1.82 3.73
CA ALA A 218 -18.34 -2.78 2.93
C ALA A 218 -19.83 -2.50 3.14
N GLU A 219 -20.44 -1.72 2.26
CA GLU A 219 -21.87 -1.46 2.28
C GLU A 219 -22.67 -2.67 1.77
N ASP A 220 -23.92 -2.77 2.21
CA ASP A 220 -24.82 -3.86 1.84
C ASP A 220 -24.24 -5.28 1.92
N LEU A 221 -23.32 -5.52 2.87
CA LEU A 221 -22.62 -6.79 3.01
C LEU A 221 -23.62 -7.92 3.29
N LYS A 222 -23.54 -8.95 2.46
CA LYS A 222 -24.27 -10.21 2.61
C LYS A 222 -23.30 -11.38 2.55
N ILE A 223 -23.58 -12.38 3.37
CA ILE A 223 -22.88 -13.65 3.35
C ILE A 223 -23.88 -14.78 3.13
N GLU A 224 -23.57 -15.64 2.18
CA GLU A 224 -24.31 -16.87 1.90
C GLU A 224 -23.37 -18.06 2.09
N PHE A 225 -23.81 -19.07 2.84
CA PHE A 225 -23.05 -20.31 3.04
C PHE A 225 -23.60 -21.41 2.14
N ILE A 226 -22.71 -22.13 1.46
CA ILE A 226 -23.02 -23.13 0.43
C ILE A 226 -22.25 -24.42 0.78
N PRO A 227 -22.81 -25.62 0.49
CA PRO A 227 -22.08 -26.87 0.63
C PRO A 227 -20.71 -26.85 -0.08
N PHE A 228 -19.71 -27.49 0.53
CA PHE A 228 -18.36 -27.51 -0.03
C PHE A 228 -18.30 -28.34 -1.34
N GLU A 229 -18.90 -29.53 -1.34
CA GLU A 229 -19.06 -30.35 -2.55
C GLU A 229 -20.52 -30.36 -3.05
N PRO A 230 -20.75 -30.46 -4.37
CA PRO A 230 -22.10 -30.63 -4.92
C PRO A 230 -22.76 -31.91 -4.38
N GLY A 231 -23.88 -31.77 -3.66
CA GLY A 231 -24.60 -32.89 -3.04
C GLY A 231 -24.39 -33.02 -1.54
N ASP A 232 -23.43 -32.31 -0.95
CA ASP A 232 -23.31 -32.18 0.49
C ASP A 232 -24.45 -31.33 1.07
N SER A 233 -24.82 -31.60 2.32
CA SER A 233 -25.75 -30.75 3.06
C SER A 233 -25.00 -29.83 4.03
N ILE A 234 -25.52 -28.62 4.21
CA ILE A 234 -25.14 -27.73 5.31
C ILE A 234 -25.92 -28.05 6.61
N ASP A 235 -26.83 -29.03 6.55
CA ASP A 235 -27.57 -29.50 7.71
C ASP A 235 -26.61 -29.96 8.81
N GLY A 236 -26.86 -29.51 10.04
CA GLY A 236 -26.01 -29.78 11.21
C GLY A 236 -25.19 -28.58 11.66
N VAL A 237 -25.06 -27.52 10.85
CA VAL A 237 -24.51 -26.22 11.30
C VAL A 237 -25.65 -25.34 11.84
N PHE A 238 -25.67 -25.12 13.15
CA PHE A 238 -26.69 -24.35 13.84
C PHE A 238 -26.20 -22.94 14.10
N TRP A 239 -26.56 -22.01 13.22
CA TRP A 239 -26.22 -20.61 13.37
C TRP A 239 -27.08 -19.94 14.45
N HIS A 240 -26.46 -19.20 15.36
CA HIS A 240 -27.15 -18.51 16.44
C HIS A 240 -27.89 -17.28 15.93
N VAL A 241 -27.20 -16.44 15.14
CA VAL A 241 -27.76 -15.25 14.50
C VAL A 241 -27.03 -15.04 13.16
N LEU A 242 -27.62 -15.55 12.08
CA LEU A 242 -27.21 -15.16 10.73
C LEU A 242 -27.85 -13.81 10.41
N PRO A 243 -27.06 -12.80 10.00
CA PRO A 243 -27.65 -11.57 9.49
C PRO A 243 -28.42 -11.88 8.20
N THR A 244 -29.75 -11.78 8.26
CA THR A 244 -30.64 -11.94 7.09
C THR A 244 -30.80 -10.63 6.31
N GLU A 245 -30.54 -9.51 6.96
CA GLU A 245 -30.52 -8.18 6.35
C GLU A 245 -29.08 -7.82 5.96
N SER A 246 -28.92 -7.02 4.91
CA SER A 246 -27.62 -6.47 4.57
C SER A 246 -27.15 -5.52 5.68
N LYS A 247 -25.85 -5.53 5.93
CA LYS A 247 -25.23 -4.67 6.95
C LYS A 247 -24.02 -3.96 6.37
N THR A 248 -23.79 -2.74 6.81
CA THR A 248 -22.50 -2.09 6.56
C THR A 248 -21.46 -2.67 7.54
N LEU A 249 -20.33 -3.12 7.01
CA LEU A 249 -19.16 -3.52 7.80
C LEU A 249 -18.07 -2.45 7.60
N TYR A 250 -17.93 -1.58 8.60
CA TYR A 250 -17.01 -0.45 8.55
C TYR A 250 -15.55 -0.88 8.39
N ALA A 251 -14.72 -0.02 7.82
CA ALA A 251 -13.28 -0.27 7.72
C ALA A 251 -12.65 -0.56 9.10
N GLY A 252 -11.93 -1.68 9.23
CA GLY A 252 -11.32 -2.13 10.48
C GLY A 252 -12.26 -2.83 11.47
N ASP A 253 -13.57 -2.85 11.21
CA ASP A 253 -14.53 -3.54 12.05
C ASP A 253 -14.64 -5.04 11.75
N SER A 254 -15.20 -5.77 12.70
CA SER A 254 -15.52 -7.19 12.54
C SER A 254 -16.87 -7.55 13.13
N MET A 255 -17.47 -8.60 12.58
CA MET A 255 -18.66 -9.24 13.15
C MET A 255 -18.46 -10.74 13.28
N ASP A 256 -19.00 -11.30 14.35
CA ASP A 256 -18.92 -12.74 14.65
C ASP A 256 -20.28 -13.40 14.53
N VAL A 257 -20.37 -14.40 13.65
CA VAL A 257 -21.53 -15.26 13.50
C VAL A 257 -21.25 -16.58 14.23
N ARG A 258 -21.87 -16.74 15.41
CA ARG A 258 -21.72 -17.97 16.20
C ARG A 258 -22.49 -19.13 15.61
N TYR A 259 -21.92 -20.32 15.74
CA TYR A 259 -22.59 -21.55 15.36
C TYR A 259 -22.21 -22.72 16.27
N ASP A 260 -23.10 -23.72 16.32
CA ASP A 260 -22.84 -25.03 16.90
C ASP A 260 -22.84 -26.11 15.82
N LEU A 261 -22.10 -27.19 16.04
CA LEU A 261 -22.03 -28.33 15.13
C LEU A 261 -22.67 -29.57 15.77
N ALA A 262 -23.59 -30.21 15.05
CA ALA A 262 -24.05 -31.56 15.38
C ALA A 262 -23.08 -32.65 14.89
N MET A 263 -23.32 -33.88 15.35
CA MET A 263 -22.65 -35.06 14.80
C MET A 263 -22.97 -35.19 13.31
N GLY A 264 -21.93 -35.33 12.48
CA GLY A 264 -22.05 -35.41 11.03
C GLY A 264 -22.04 -34.06 10.30
N SER A 265 -21.87 -32.94 11.01
CA SER A 265 -21.77 -31.61 10.38
C SER A 265 -20.56 -31.53 9.44
N PRO A 266 -20.67 -30.72 8.37
CA PRO A 266 -19.55 -30.46 7.50
C PRO A 266 -18.39 -29.82 8.27
N ARG A 267 -17.16 -30.19 7.91
CA ARG A 267 -15.95 -29.58 8.48
C ARG A 267 -15.48 -28.35 7.72
N LYS A 268 -16.01 -28.14 6.51
CA LYS A 268 -15.72 -27.01 5.62
C LYS A 268 -16.99 -26.57 4.95
N LEU A 269 -17.11 -25.27 4.67
CA LEU A 269 -18.19 -24.70 3.88
C LEU A 269 -17.62 -23.77 2.82
N LYS A 270 -18.29 -23.67 1.67
CA LYS A 270 -18.11 -22.53 0.77
C LYS A 270 -18.92 -21.36 1.29
N TYR A 271 -18.45 -20.16 1.00
CA TYR A 271 -19.21 -18.94 1.24
C TYR A 271 -19.14 -18.04 0.02
N LYS A 272 -20.19 -17.24 -0.14
CA LYS A 272 -20.27 -16.15 -1.09
C LYS A 272 -20.53 -14.87 -0.30
N LEU A 273 -19.57 -13.95 -0.40
CA LEU A 273 -19.70 -12.59 0.09
C LEU A 273 -20.10 -11.68 -1.06
N SER A 274 -21.03 -10.75 -0.82
CA SER A 274 -21.33 -9.65 -1.73
C SER A 274 -21.46 -8.35 -0.95
N TRP A 275 -20.92 -7.26 -1.48
CA TRP A 275 -20.99 -5.93 -0.88
C TRP A 275 -20.94 -4.86 -1.97
N THR A 276 -21.26 -3.63 -1.61
CA THR A 276 -21.12 -2.45 -2.45
C THR A 276 -20.05 -1.51 -1.88
N GLU A 277 -19.40 -0.77 -2.77
CA GLU A 277 -18.47 0.32 -2.45
C GLU A 277 -18.94 1.54 -3.25
N GLY A 278 -19.74 2.42 -2.61
CA GLY A 278 -20.48 3.46 -3.33
C GLY A 278 -21.43 2.86 -4.37
N ASP A 279 -21.25 3.20 -5.65
CA ASP A 279 -22.09 2.71 -6.76
C ASP A 279 -21.62 1.38 -7.38
N GLU A 280 -20.49 0.82 -6.93
CA GLU A 280 -19.89 -0.40 -7.49
C GLU A 280 -20.25 -1.63 -6.64
N SER A 281 -20.57 -2.75 -7.28
CA SER A 281 -20.91 -4.02 -6.60
C SER A 281 -19.80 -5.05 -6.74
N TYR A 282 -19.49 -5.71 -5.62
CA TYR A 282 -18.41 -6.68 -5.49
C TYR A 282 -18.91 -8.02 -4.98
N THR A 283 -18.19 -9.09 -5.32
CA THR A 283 -18.50 -10.44 -4.87
C THR A 283 -17.21 -11.25 -4.69
N ARG A 284 -17.17 -12.08 -3.66
CA ARG A 284 -16.05 -12.97 -3.36
C ARG A 284 -16.58 -14.34 -2.96
N GLU A 285 -16.06 -15.38 -3.59
CA GLU A 285 -16.38 -16.77 -3.27
C GLU A 285 -15.11 -17.47 -2.77
N ASN A 286 -15.21 -18.16 -1.63
CA ASN A 286 -14.12 -18.96 -1.09
C ASN A 286 -14.70 -20.03 -0.14
N PHE A 287 -13.86 -20.67 0.68
CA PHE A 287 -14.28 -21.60 1.71
C PHE A 287 -13.71 -21.24 3.08
N VAL A 288 -14.34 -21.77 4.11
CA VAL A 288 -13.91 -21.65 5.51
C VAL A 288 -14.02 -22.99 6.21
N ASP A 289 -13.01 -23.30 7.02
CA ASP A 289 -13.02 -24.49 7.88
C ASP A 289 -13.90 -24.21 9.13
N LEU A 290 -14.58 -25.21 9.65
CA LEU A 290 -15.51 -25.06 10.79
C LEU A 290 -14.98 -25.65 12.10
N VAL A 291 -13.81 -26.29 12.09
CA VAL A 291 -13.26 -27.04 13.24
C VAL A 291 -11.76 -26.90 13.32
#